data_AF-A0A956GKI5-F1
#
_entry.id   AF-A0A956GKI5-F1
#
_cell.length_a   1.000
_cell.length_b   1.000
_cell.length_c   1.000
_cell.angle_alpha   90.00
_cell.angle_beta   90.00
_cell.angle_gamma   90.00
#
_symmetry.space_group_name_H-M   'P 1'
#
loop_
_entity.id
_entity.type
_entity.pdbx_description
1 polymer ?
#
loop_
_entity_poly.entity_id
_entity_poly.type
_entity_poly.pdbx_seq_one_letter_code
_entity_poly.pdbx_strand_id
1 'polypeptide(L)'
;MRKSAAATLGTLATTIGPAVLLVAIAIWEIVATVRAPAEVPDDRAWDRAAAAVRSQHHPGDLIVFAPGWIDPVGRLHLGDLIPLEMAGRMDGDDYGTIWELSIRGARAPETAGLAPAWQGGFGGVTVRRFEREPAHVVSDLVALAGGAELRGAGSRPAVQLAEVGFAPHRCAQVIPAPGQAVTLDFGRIPLGTRLVAYAGLADVFTRRDVRDPGRLEIRIDGEVVADARLGVDDGWVRMEAATTPGEHDVEVIAEAVGPKARDRRICFAAEARR
;
A
#
# COMPACT_ATOMS: atom_id res chain seq x y z
N MET A 1 41.29 66.83 -5.78
CA MET A 1 41.11 65.58 -6.54
C MET A 1 41.22 64.37 -5.60
N ARG A 2 40.12 63.89 -5.00
CA ARG A 2 40.05 62.62 -4.24
C ARG A 2 38.63 62.05 -4.39
N LYS A 3 38.38 61.32 -5.47
CA LYS A 3 37.20 60.45 -5.69
C LYS A 3 37.64 59.28 -6.58
N SER A 4 38.24 58.21 -6.02
CA SER A 4 38.50 56.94 -6.73
C SER A 4 39.09 55.86 -5.82
N ALA A 5 38.37 55.46 -4.77
CA ALA A 5 38.77 54.27 -3.99
C ALA A 5 37.56 53.49 -3.42
N ALA A 6 36.44 54.16 -3.13
CA ALA A 6 35.28 53.52 -2.54
C ALA A 6 34.43 52.67 -3.52
N ALA A 7 34.59 52.85 -4.84
CA ALA A 7 33.79 52.13 -5.84
C ALA A 7 34.29 50.71 -6.13
N THR A 8 35.53 50.36 -5.79
CA THR A 8 36.14 49.08 -6.20
C THR A 8 35.88 47.95 -5.20
N LEU A 9 35.63 48.27 -3.93
CA LEU A 9 35.35 47.27 -2.88
C LEU A 9 33.91 46.73 -2.92
N GLY A 10 32.94 47.53 -3.42
CA GLY A 10 31.54 47.09 -3.54
C GLY A 10 31.31 46.05 -4.65
N THR A 11 32.10 46.10 -5.72
CA THR A 11 31.92 45.26 -6.92
C THR A 11 32.58 43.88 -6.78
N LEU A 12 33.70 43.76 -6.05
CA LEU A 12 34.38 42.48 -5.81
C LEU A 12 33.57 41.53 -4.93
N ALA A 13 32.82 42.06 -3.95
CA ALA A 13 31.95 41.27 -3.09
C ALA A 13 30.75 40.66 -3.85
N THR A 14 30.27 41.35 -4.90
CA THR A 14 29.15 40.88 -5.73
C THR A 14 29.55 39.80 -6.72
N THR A 15 30.83 39.74 -7.12
CA THR A 15 31.32 38.73 -8.09
C THR A 15 31.85 37.46 -7.43
N ILE A 16 32.47 37.55 -6.25
CA ILE A 16 33.06 36.39 -5.56
C ILE A 16 32.02 35.60 -4.74
N GLY A 17 31.01 36.27 -4.19
CA GLY A 17 29.96 35.63 -3.39
C GLY A 17 29.27 34.45 -4.10
N PRO A 18 28.81 34.62 -5.36
CA PRO A 18 28.21 33.52 -6.12
C PRO A 18 29.17 32.35 -6.38
N ALA A 19 30.45 32.62 -6.67
CA ALA A 19 31.44 31.57 -6.91
C ALA A 19 31.73 30.76 -5.65
N VAL A 20 31.87 31.41 -4.49
CA VAL A 20 32.06 30.75 -3.19
C VAL A 20 30.82 29.93 -2.82
N LEU A 21 29.62 30.47 -3.03
CA LEU A 21 28.37 29.75 -2.80
C LEU A 21 28.26 28.50 -3.69
N LEU A 22 28.60 28.60 -4.97
CA LEU A 22 28.62 27.47 -5.89
C LEU A 22 29.61 26.39 -5.45
N VAL A 23 30.82 26.77 -5.02
CA VAL A 23 31.81 25.81 -4.49
C VAL A 23 31.31 25.16 -3.20
N ALA A 24 30.69 25.92 -2.30
CA ALA A 24 30.11 25.38 -1.07
C ALA A 24 28.98 24.38 -1.34
N ILE A 25 28.08 24.69 -2.28
CA ILE A 25 27.01 23.77 -2.73
C ILE A 25 27.63 22.53 -3.36
N ALA A 26 28.63 22.68 -4.24
CA ALA A 26 29.30 21.54 -4.88
C ALA A 26 29.98 20.61 -3.87
N ILE A 27 30.68 21.18 -2.87
CA ILE A 27 31.28 20.38 -1.79
C ILE A 27 30.20 19.69 -0.97
N TRP A 28 29.12 20.39 -0.63
CA TRP A 28 27.99 19.81 0.10
C TRP A 28 27.35 18.66 -0.68
N GLU A 29 27.10 18.82 -1.97
CA GLU A 29 26.57 17.78 -2.87
C GLU A 29 27.51 16.57 -2.95
N ILE A 30 28.83 16.78 -3.06
CA ILE A 30 29.81 15.67 -3.06
C ILE A 30 29.75 14.92 -1.72
N VAL A 31 29.74 15.63 -0.60
CA VAL A 31 29.66 15.01 0.73
C VAL A 31 28.34 14.25 0.91
N ALA A 32 27.21 14.84 0.48
CA ALA A 32 25.90 14.19 0.53
C ALA A 32 25.86 12.95 -0.36
N THR A 33 26.41 13.03 -1.58
CA THR A 33 26.47 11.92 -2.55
C THR A 33 27.34 10.78 -2.08
N VAL A 34 28.43 11.05 -1.34
CA VAL A 34 29.30 10.00 -0.78
C VAL A 34 28.72 9.40 0.51
N ARG A 35 28.04 10.18 1.33
CA ARG A 35 27.41 9.68 2.57
C ARG A 35 26.16 8.84 2.29
N ALA A 36 25.32 9.23 1.32
CA ALA A 36 24.05 8.55 1.08
C ALA A 36 24.16 7.04 0.74
N PRO A 37 25.16 6.57 -0.02
CA PRO A 37 25.43 5.14 -0.22
C PRO A 37 25.97 4.44 1.03
N ALA A 38 26.79 5.13 1.84
CA ALA A 38 27.34 4.56 3.07
C ALA A 38 26.28 4.32 4.15
N GLU A 39 25.12 4.98 4.04
CA GLU A 39 23.94 4.78 4.89
C GLU A 39 22.99 3.69 4.36
N VAL A 40 23.27 3.08 3.21
CA VAL A 40 22.51 1.93 2.70
C VAL A 40 23.01 0.66 3.39
N PRO A 41 22.14 -0.09 4.09
CA PRO A 41 22.55 -1.34 4.72
C PRO A 41 23.03 -2.36 3.68
N ASP A 42 24.15 -3.02 3.98
CA ASP A 42 24.70 -4.11 3.17
C ASP A 42 23.97 -5.43 3.41
N ASP A 43 24.26 -6.46 2.60
CA ASP A 43 23.62 -7.77 2.74
C ASP A 43 23.84 -8.39 4.13
N ARG A 44 25.00 -8.13 4.75
CA ARG A 44 25.30 -8.60 6.11
C ARG A 44 24.41 -7.95 7.17
N ALA A 45 24.08 -6.67 7.00
CA ALA A 45 23.11 -5.98 7.84
C ALA A 45 21.72 -6.62 7.72
N TRP A 46 21.28 -6.90 6.50
CA TRP A 46 20.02 -7.58 6.23
C TRP A 46 19.98 -9.01 6.75
N ASP A 47 21.04 -9.79 6.59
CA ASP A 47 21.14 -11.16 7.11
C ASP A 47 21.03 -11.20 8.63
N ARG A 48 21.70 -10.27 9.33
CA ARG A 48 21.61 -10.16 10.80
C ARG A 48 20.21 -9.74 11.24
N ALA A 49 19.59 -8.79 10.55
CA ALA A 49 18.22 -8.36 10.83
C ALA A 49 17.23 -9.53 10.61
N ALA A 50 17.38 -10.26 9.52
CA ALA A 50 16.54 -11.40 9.18
C ALA A 50 16.74 -12.56 10.17
N ALA A 51 17.95 -12.81 10.64
CA ALA A 51 18.22 -13.78 11.70
C ALA A 51 17.51 -13.42 13.01
N ALA A 52 17.48 -12.13 13.37
CA ALA A 52 16.75 -11.67 14.55
C ALA A 52 15.24 -11.90 14.42
N VAL A 53 14.65 -11.61 13.26
CA VAL A 53 13.22 -11.90 12.98
C VAL A 53 12.96 -13.41 13.06
N ARG A 54 13.74 -14.24 12.34
CA ARG A 54 13.57 -15.71 12.34
C ARG A 54 13.64 -16.34 13.72
N SER A 55 14.41 -15.76 14.65
CA SER A 55 14.54 -16.30 16.01
C SER A 55 13.26 -16.20 16.86
N GLN A 56 12.32 -15.34 16.47
CA GLN A 56 11.13 -14.99 17.26
C GLN A 56 9.83 -14.95 16.46
N HIS A 57 9.90 -15.04 15.14
CA HIS A 57 8.76 -15.01 14.23
C HIS A 57 7.94 -16.31 14.33
N HIS A 58 6.62 -16.17 14.35
CA HIS A 58 5.68 -17.29 14.30
C HIS A 58 4.82 -17.23 13.03
N PRO A 59 4.32 -18.37 12.52
CA PRO A 59 3.32 -18.35 11.45
C PRO A 59 2.12 -17.49 11.86
N GLY A 60 1.75 -16.52 11.00
CA GLY A 60 0.69 -15.55 11.30
C GLY A 60 1.19 -14.21 11.84
N ASP A 61 2.49 -14.03 12.11
CA ASP A 61 3.04 -12.69 12.34
C ASP A 61 3.17 -11.95 11.01
N LEU A 62 2.85 -10.66 10.96
CA LEU A 62 3.02 -9.83 9.76
C LEU A 62 4.47 -9.38 9.63
N ILE A 63 5.04 -9.38 8.42
CA ILE A 63 6.30 -8.70 8.10
C ILE A 63 6.04 -7.52 7.16
N VAL A 64 6.49 -6.33 7.58
CA VAL A 64 6.40 -5.08 6.81
C VAL A 64 7.76 -4.42 6.68
N PHE A 65 7.92 -3.66 5.61
CA PHE A 65 9.16 -2.98 5.26
C PHE A 65 8.94 -1.46 5.17
N ALA A 66 9.86 -0.68 5.75
CA ALA A 66 9.75 0.78 5.80
C ALA A 66 11.07 1.47 5.41
N PRO A 67 11.10 2.33 4.38
CA PRO A 67 9.99 2.72 3.51
C PRO A 67 9.57 1.57 2.58
N GLY A 68 8.31 1.55 2.12
CA GLY A 68 7.74 0.42 1.37
C GLY A 68 8.53 0.00 0.12
N TRP A 69 9.29 0.90 -0.50
CA TRP A 69 10.12 0.58 -1.68
C TRP A 69 11.26 -0.40 -1.39
N ILE A 70 11.61 -0.69 -0.12
CA ILE A 70 12.61 -1.70 0.24
C ILE A 70 12.04 -3.13 0.29
N ASP A 71 10.73 -3.31 0.09
CA ASP A 71 10.10 -4.65 0.10
C ASP A 71 10.83 -5.69 -0.77
N PRO A 72 11.26 -5.39 -2.02
CA PRO A 72 12.01 -6.35 -2.82
C PRO A 72 13.32 -6.80 -2.16
N VAL A 73 14.07 -5.88 -1.54
CA VAL A 73 15.31 -6.19 -0.81
C VAL A 73 14.99 -7.04 0.41
N GLY A 74 13.98 -6.64 1.19
CA GLY A 74 13.53 -7.40 2.35
C GLY A 74 13.12 -8.84 2.02
N ARG A 75 12.39 -9.05 0.92
CA ARG A 75 11.98 -10.38 0.45
C ARG A 75 13.14 -11.26 -0.02
N LEU A 76 14.26 -10.70 -0.47
CA LEU A 76 15.45 -11.50 -0.75
C LEU A 76 15.97 -12.21 0.50
N HIS A 77 15.82 -11.59 1.67
CA HIS A 77 16.33 -12.13 2.94
C HIS A 77 15.26 -12.79 3.82
N LEU A 78 13.98 -12.49 3.64
CA LEU A 78 12.86 -12.97 4.48
C LEU A 78 11.71 -13.61 3.69
N GLY A 79 11.86 -13.80 2.38
CA GLY A 79 10.78 -14.31 1.51
C GLY A 79 10.26 -15.70 1.91
N ASP A 80 11.09 -16.51 2.58
CA ASP A 80 10.70 -17.80 3.18
C ASP A 80 9.66 -17.65 4.30
N LEU A 81 9.58 -16.49 4.96
CA LEU A 81 8.61 -16.20 6.01
C LEU A 81 7.38 -15.43 5.49
N ILE A 82 7.36 -15.02 4.23
CA ILE A 82 6.32 -14.16 3.65
C ILE A 82 5.51 -14.99 2.64
N PRO A 83 4.45 -15.69 3.08
CA PRO A 83 3.58 -16.43 2.18
C PRO A 83 2.80 -15.49 1.25
N LEU A 84 2.19 -16.05 0.19
CA LEU A 84 1.47 -15.27 -0.82
C LEU A 84 0.28 -14.50 -0.22
N GLU A 85 -0.36 -15.06 0.80
CA GLU A 85 -1.47 -14.46 1.52
C GLU A 85 -1.02 -13.18 2.26
N MET A 86 0.13 -13.22 2.92
CA MET A 86 0.72 -12.05 3.58
C MET A 86 1.21 -11.01 2.56
N ALA A 87 1.82 -11.48 1.47
CA ALA A 87 2.30 -10.63 0.40
C ALA A 87 1.17 -9.86 -0.27
N GLY A 88 0.06 -10.55 -0.58
CA GLY A 88 -1.11 -10.02 -1.24
C GLY A 88 -2.23 -9.60 -0.29
N ARG A 89 -1.95 -9.34 0.98
CA ARG A 89 -2.98 -9.01 1.97
C ARG A 89 -3.81 -7.78 1.57
N MET A 90 -5.06 -7.73 2.06
CA MET A 90 -5.91 -6.55 1.90
C MET A 90 -5.39 -5.37 2.73
N ASP A 91 -5.15 -5.61 4.02
CA ASP A 91 -4.49 -4.72 4.97
C ASP A 91 -3.75 -5.57 6.03
N GLY A 92 -3.27 -4.97 7.11
CA GLY A 92 -2.60 -5.70 8.19
C GLY A 92 -3.45 -5.92 9.44
N ASP A 93 -4.73 -5.51 9.45
CA ASP A 93 -5.54 -5.36 10.69
C ASP A 93 -5.80 -6.68 11.41
N ASP A 94 -5.85 -7.80 10.70
CA ASP A 94 -6.03 -9.16 11.21
C ASP A 94 -4.75 -9.77 11.82
N TYR A 95 -3.61 -9.06 11.74
CA TYR A 95 -2.36 -9.50 12.34
C TYR A 95 -2.14 -8.90 13.73
N GLY A 96 -2.02 -9.78 14.72
CA GLY A 96 -1.78 -9.41 16.12
C GLY A 96 -0.33 -9.02 16.39
N THR A 97 0.62 -9.63 15.68
CA THR A 97 2.05 -9.32 15.77
C THR A 97 2.55 -8.75 14.45
N ILE A 98 3.33 -7.68 14.49
CA ILE A 98 3.91 -7.04 13.30
C ILE A 98 5.41 -6.86 13.49
N TRP A 99 6.20 -7.42 12.58
CA TRP A 99 7.62 -7.19 12.41
C TRP A 99 7.86 -6.12 11.36
N GLU A 100 8.35 -4.96 11.78
CA GLU A 100 8.77 -3.89 10.88
C GLU A 100 10.29 -3.92 10.72
N LEU A 101 10.76 -4.04 9.48
CA LEU A 101 12.15 -3.80 9.13
C LEU A 101 12.25 -2.45 8.44
N SER A 102 13.01 -1.54 9.04
CA SER A 102 13.10 -0.16 8.60
C SER A 102 14.52 0.31 8.35
N ILE A 103 14.69 1.22 7.41
CA ILE A 103 15.95 1.94 7.18
C ILE A 103 15.70 3.44 7.22
N ARG A 104 16.76 4.23 7.49
CA ARG A 104 16.71 5.70 7.47
C ARG A 104 15.59 6.31 8.35
N GLY A 105 15.25 5.62 9.45
CA GLY A 105 14.22 6.07 10.39
C GLY A 105 12.78 6.03 9.87
N ALA A 106 12.53 5.44 8.70
CA ALA A 106 11.19 5.30 8.16
C ALA A 106 10.30 4.41 9.04
N ARG A 107 8.97 4.57 8.87
CA ARG A 107 7.93 3.82 9.58
C ARG A 107 6.87 3.31 8.62
N ALA A 108 6.40 2.10 8.84
CA ALA A 108 5.33 1.49 8.06
C ALA A 108 3.96 2.03 8.54
N PRO A 109 3.00 2.28 7.62
CA PRO A 109 1.64 2.69 8.01
C PRO A 109 0.98 1.72 8.99
N GLU A 110 1.25 0.42 8.88
CA GLU A 110 0.67 -0.63 9.72
C GLU A 110 1.08 -0.53 11.20
N THR A 111 2.18 0.18 11.50
CA THR A 111 2.67 0.37 12.88
C THR A 111 2.44 1.79 13.41
N ALA A 112 1.68 2.61 12.67
CA ALA A 112 1.37 3.98 13.07
C ALA A 112 0.61 3.99 14.41
N GLY A 113 1.07 4.82 15.35
CA GLY A 113 0.49 4.92 16.68
C GLY A 113 0.82 3.77 17.65
N LEU A 114 1.48 2.70 17.18
CA LEU A 114 1.90 1.59 18.04
C LEU A 114 3.28 1.85 18.66
N ALA A 115 3.44 1.42 19.90
CA ALA A 115 4.74 1.35 20.58
C ALA A 115 5.38 -0.04 20.34
N PRO A 116 6.68 -0.11 20.02
CA PRO A 116 7.34 -1.40 19.82
C PRO A 116 7.45 -2.15 21.14
N ALA A 117 6.99 -3.40 21.16
CA ALA A 117 7.20 -4.34 22.26
C ALA A 117 8.68 -4.77 22.32
N TRP A 118 9.37 -4.76 21.17
CA TRP A 118 10.79 -5.04 21.06
C TRP A 118 11.41 -4.25 19.90
N GLN A 119 12.69 -3.87 20.02
CA GLN A 119 13.45 -3.26 18.93
C GLN A 119 14.93 -3.64 18.95
N GLY A 120 15.57 -3.68 17.78
CA GLY A 120 16.99 -3.95 17.61
C GLY A 120 17.57 -3.27 16.36
N GLY A 121 18.86 -2.90 16.42
CA GLY A 121 19.59 -2.26 15.31
C GLY A 121 20.67 -3.18 14.72
N PHE A 122 20.71 -3.26 13.39
CA PHE A 122 21.55 -4.22 12.65
C PHE A 122 22.23 -3.56 11.46
N GLY A 123 23.21 -2.68 11.71
CA GLY A 123 24.00 -2.07 10.62
C GLY A 123 23.16 -1.18 9.68
N GLY A 124 22.27 -0.36 10.23
CA GLY A 124 21.40 0.55 9.46
C GLY A 124 19.98 0.03 9.24
N VAL A 125 19.73 -1.27 9.41
CA VAL A 125 18.38 -1.83 9.51
C VAL A 125 17.92 -1.79 10.97
N THR A 126 16.78 -1.18 11.23
CA THR A 126 16.10 -1.25 12.53
C THR A 126 14.94 -2.21 12.43
N VAL A 127 14.94 -3.25 13.26
CA VAL A 127 13.84 -4.21 13.38
C VAL A 127 13.02 -3.84 14.60
N ARG A 128 11.69 -3.81 14.47
CA ARG A 128 10.75 -3.58 15.56
C ARG A 128 9.67 -4.65 15.54
N ARG A 129 9.28 -5.14 16.72
CA ARG A 129 8.10 -5.98 16.91
C ARG A 129 7.03 -5.16 17.59
N PHE A 130 5.82 -5.18 17.04
CA PHE A 130 4.63 -4.57 17.59
C PHE A 130 3.61 -5.65 17.89
N GLU A 131 2.78 -5.40 18.90
CA GLU A 131 1.69 -6.27 19.31
C GLU A 131 0.41 -5.43 19.40
N ARG A 132 -0.70 -5.99 18.96
CA ARG A 132 -2.05 -5.40 19.03
C ARG A 132 -3.11 -6.49 19.05
N GLU A 133 -4.33 -6.12 19.41
CA GLU A 133 -5.48 -7.01 19.22
C GLU A 133 -5.78 -7.11 17.71
N PRO A 134 -5.74 -8.32 17.11
CA PRO A 134 -6.07 -8.50 15.70
C PRO A 134 -7.57 -8.32 15.46
N ALA A 135 -7.92 -7.78 14.29
CA ALA A 135 -9.30 -7.74 13.84
C ALA A 135 -9.85 -9.15 13.65
N HIS A 136 -11.05 -9.42 14.18
CA HIS A 136 -11.71 -10.70 14.00
C HIS A 136 -12.57 -10.69 12.73
N VAL A 137 -12.11 -11.38 11.69
CA VAL A 137 -12.85 -11.53 10.42
C VAL A 137 -14.04 -12.48 10.59
N VAL A 138 -15.23 -12.00 10.27
CA VAL A 138 -16.49 -12.76 10.30
C VAL A 138 -16.78 -13.36 8.92
N SER A 139 -16.59 -12.57 7.86
CA SER A 139 -16.75 -12.99 6.46
C SER A 139 -15.68 -12.34 5.60
N ASP A 140 -15.11 -13.10 4.66
CA ASP A 140 -14.16 -12.64 3.65
C ASP A 140 -14.81 -12.79 2.26
N LEU A 141 -15.11 -11.67 1.60
CA LEU A 141 -15.77 -11.67 0.29
C LEU A 141 -14.84 -12.17 -0.82
N VAL A 142 -13.51 -12.09 -0.66
CA VAL A 142 -12.57 -12.68 -1.63
C VAL A 142 -12.65 -14.21 -1.57
N ALA A 143 -12.72 -14.78 -0.37
CA ALA A 143 -12.92 -16.22 -0.20
C ALA A 143 -14.27 -16.69 -0.76
N LEU A 144 -15.31 -15.87 -0.65
CA LEU A 144 -16.66 -16.16 -1.14
C LEU A 144 -16.88 -15.86 -2.63
N ALA A 145 -15.98 -15.12 -3.28
CA ALA A 145 -16.17 -14.58 -4.63
C ALA A 145 -16.50 -15.65 -5.68
N GLY A 146 -15.94 -16.86 -5.56
CA GLY A 146 -16.20 -17.95 -6.51
C GLY A 146 -17.64 -18.48 -6.49
N GLY A 147 -18.38 -18.24 -5.40
CA GLY A 147 -19.78 -18.62 -5.24
C GLY A 147 -20.78 -17.50 -5.51
N ALA A 148 -20.32 -16.26 -5.71
CA ALA A 148 -21.21 -15.12 -5.91
C ALA A 148 -21.97 -15.23 -7.25
N GLU A 149 -23.26 -14.91 -7.22
CA GLU A 149 -24.08 -14.86 -8.43
C GLU A 149 -23.76 -13.59 -9.23
N LEU A 150 -23.50 -13.76 -10.53
CA LEU A 150 -23.16 -12.67 -11.42
C LEU A 150 -24.42 -12.12 -12.11
N ARG A 151 -24.68 -10.82 -11.98
CA ARG A 151 -25.72 -10.12 -12.72
C ARG A 151 -25.09 -9.00 -13.57
N GLY A 152 -25.56 -8.84 -14.82
CA GLY A 152 -25.01 -7.89 -15.79
C GLY A 152 -24.02 -8.53 -16.77
N ALA A 153 -23.49 -7.74 -17.71
CA ALA A 153 -22.53 -8.23 -18.70
C ALA A 153 -21.09 -7.94 -18.23
N GLY A 154 -20.35 -9.00 -17.98
CA GLY A 154 -18.96 -8.94 -17.52
C GLY A 154 -18.37 -10.33 -17.30
N SER A 155 -17.19 -10.36 -16.71
CA SER A 155 -16.53 -11.61 -16.30
C SER A 155 -16.98 -12.05 -14.92
N ARG A 156 -17.06 -13.37 -14.70
CA ARG A 156 -17.13 -13.93 -13.34
C ARG A 156 -15.90 -13.49 -12.55
N PRO A 157 -16.04 -13.23 -11.25
CA PRO A 157 -14.91 -12.82 -10.44
C PRO A 157 -13.85 -13.93 -10.41
N ALA A 158 -12.60 -13.54 -10.63
CA ALA A 158 -11.46 -14.43 -10.47
C ALA A 158 -10.63 -13.97 -9.27
N VAL A 159 -10.39 -14.87 -8.32
CA VAL A 159 -9.46 -14.59 -7.22
C VAL A 159 -8.04 -14.73 -7.74
N GLN A 160 -7.27 -13.65 -7.70
CA GLN A 160 -5.91 -13.64 -8.24
C GLN A 160 -5.01 -12.67 -7.49
N LEU A 161 -3.71 -12.88 -7.65
CA LEU A 161 -2.70 -11.90 -7.25
C LEU A 161 -2.55 -10.85 -8.36
N ALA A 162 -2.84 -9.60 -8.03
CA ALA A 162 -2.82 -8.48 -8.95
C ALA A 162 -1.92 -7.35 -8.42
N GLU A 163 -1.27 -6.61 -9.33
CA GLU A 163 -0.60 -5.36 -8.96
C GLU A 163 -1.61 -4.22 -8.91
N VAL A 164 -1.70 -3.54 -7.77
CA VAL A 164 -2.42 -2.28 -7.61
C VAL A 164 -1.53 -1.28 -6.91
N GLY A 165 -1.35 -0.09 -7.50
CA GLY A 165 -0.50 0.95 -6.89
C GLY A 165 0.95 0.53 -6.65
N PHE A 166 1.51 -0.32 -7.51
CA PHE A 166 2.85 -0.93 -7.41
C PHE A 166 3.02 -1.91 -6.23
N ALA A 167 1.92 -2.38 -5.64
CA ALA A 167 1.91 -3.40 -4.59
C ALA A 167 1.09 -4.63 -5.03
N PRO A 168 1.49 -5.85 -4.62
CA PRO A 168 0.70 -7.05 -4.86
C PRO A 168 -0.51 -7.11 -3.91
N HIS A 169 -1.68 -7.47 -4.45
CA HIS A 169 -2.91 -7.71 -3.70
C HIS A 169 -3.61 -8.96 -4.22
N ARG A 170 -4.01 -9.85 -3.32
CA ARG A 170 -4.88 -11.00 -3.58
C ARG A 170 -6.32 -10.52 -3.46
N CYS A 171 -7.01 -10.47 -4.58
CA CYS A 171 -8.31 -9.84 -4.68
C CYS A 171 -9.25 -10.62 -5.60
N ALA A 172 -10.55 -10.34 -5.48
CA ALA A 172 -11.51 -10.69 -6.50
C ALA A 172 -11.42 -9.65 -7.63
N GLN A 173 -11.04 -10.10 -8.83
CA GLN A 173 -11.00 -9.25 -10.00
C GLN A 173 -12.28 -9.39 -10.83
N VAL A 174 -12.87 -8.26 -11.20
CA VAL A 174 -14.00 -8.14 -12.12
C VAL A 174 -13.64 -7.20 -13.25
N ILE A 175 -14.11 -7.51 -14.45
CA ILE A 175 -13.96 -6.66 -15.64
C ILE A 175 -15.36 -6.35 -16.16
N PRO A 176 -15.92 -5.17 -15.85
CA PRO A 176 -17.19 -4.71 -16.41
C PRO A 176 -17.07 -4.47 -17.92
N ALA A 177 -18.12 -4.75 -18.67
CA ALA A 177 -18.22 -4.31 -20.06
C ALA A 177 -18.31 -2.77 -20.13
N PRO A 178 -17.83 -2.12 -21.21
CA PRO A 178 -17.84 -0.67 -21.33
C PRO A 178 -19.25 -0.07 -21.15
N GLY A 179 -19.38 0.91 -20.25
CA GLY A 179 -20.65 1.58 -19.96
C GLY A 179 -21.69 0.69 -19.23
N GLN A 180 -21.26 -0.43 -18.65
CA GLN A 180 -22.11 -1.33 -17.90
C GLN A 180 -21.56 -1.57 -16.49
N ALA A 181 -22.49 -1.81 -15.57
CA ALA A 181 -22.20 -2.29 -14.24
C ALA A 181 -22.32 -3.81 -14.19
N VAL A 182 -21.49 -4.43 -13.36
CA VAL A 182 -21.53 -5.84 -13.00
C VAL A 182 -21.83 -5.93 -11.51
N THR A 183 -22.83 -6.72 -11.14
CA THR A 183 -23.18 -6.98 -9.75
C THR A 183 -22.77 -8.40 -9.39
N LEU A 184 -22.02 -8.53 -8.29
CA LEU A 184 -21.77 -9.78 -7.60
C LEU A 184 -22.70 -9.84 -6.39
N ASP A 185 -23.61 -10.80 -6.40
CA ASP A 185 -24.52 -11.07 -5.30
C ASP A 185 -23.96 -12.22 -4.44
N PHE A 186 -23.63 -11.91 -3.20
CA PHE A 186 -23.11 -12.87 -2.22
C PHE A 186 -24.21 -13.56 -1.42
N GLY A 187 -25.48 -13.17 -1.64
CA GLY A 187 -26.61 -13.59 -0.84
C GLY A 187 -26.49 -13.15 0.61
N ARG A 188 -27.12 -13.92 1.50
CA ARG A 188 -27.06 -13.70 2.95
C ARG A 188 -25.76 -14.23 3.51
N ILE A 189 -24.93 -13.34 4.06
CA ILE A 189 -23.68 -13.67 4.74
C ILE A 189 -23.64 -13.05 6.14
N PRO A 190 -22.89 -13.66 7.09
CA PRO A 190 -22.75 -13.09 8.41
C PRO A 190 -21.87 -11.83 8.37
N LEU A 191 -22.37 -10.73 8.92
CA LEU A 191 -21.63 -9.49 9.12
C LEU A 191 -21.24 -9.28 10.57
N GLY A 192 -20.19 -8.49 10.76
CA GLY A 192 -19.73 -8.02 12.06
C GLY A 192 -20.24 -6.61 12.38
N THR A 193 -19.48 -5.88 13.19
CA THR A 193 -19.76 -4.48 13.59
C THR A 193 -19.30 -3.47 12.54
N ARG A 194 -18.43 -3.89 11.63
CA ARG A 194 -17.92 -3.07 10.53
C ARG A 194 -17.66 -3.91 9.27
N LEU A 195 -17.77 -3.26 8.11
CA LEU A 195 -17.28 -3.73 6.83
C LEU A 195 -16.06 -2.88 6.44
N VAL A 196 -14.96 -3.53 6.13
CA VAL A 196 -13.76 -2.88 5.56
C VAL A 196 -13.58 -3.41 4.15
N ALA A 197 -13.41 -2.50 3.19
CA ALA A 197 -13.18 -2.86 1.81
C ALA A 197 -12.02 -2.06 1.23
N TYR A 198 -11.36 -2.66 0.26
CA TYR A 198 -10.38 -2.01 -0.57
C TYR A 198 -10.61 -2.32 -2.03
N ALA A 199 -10.29 -1.36 -2.89
CA ALA A 199 -10.34 -1.58 -4.32
C ALA A 199 -9.32 -0.73 -5.08
N GLY A 200 -9.01 -1.16 -6.29
CA GLY A 200 -8.26 -0.36 -7.24
C GLY A 200 -8.19 -1.00 -8.63
N LEU A 201 -7.53 -0.31 -9.56
CA LEU A 201 -7.42 -0.74 -10.95
C LEU A 201 -6.16 -1.60 -11.15
N ALA A 202 -6.33 -2.87 -11.45
CA ALA A 202 -5.28 -3.86 -11.64
C ALA A 202 -4.86 -4.02 -13.11
N ASP A 203 -4.09 -3.07 -13.66
CA ASP A 203 -3.42 -3.20 -14.96
C ASP A 203 -2.51 -1.98 -15.27
N VAL A 204 -1.19 -2.17 -15.23
CA VAL A 204 -0.23 -1.08 -15.53
C VAL A 204 -0.35 -0.55 -16.97
N PHE A 205 -0.72 -1.38 -17.94
CA PHE A 205 -0.75 -0.98 -19.35
C PHE A 205 -1.99 -0.17 -19.67
N THR A 206 -3.17 -0.60 -19.19
CA THR A 206 -4.40 0.17 -19.43
C THR A 206 -4.46 1.46 -18.63
N ARG A 207 -3.70 1.60 -17.53
CA ARG A 207 -3.50 2.88 -16.81
C ARG A 207 -2.80 3.94 -17.67
N ARG A 208 -1.92 3.54 -18.60
CA ARG A 208 -1.24 4.47 -19.52
C ARG A 208 -2.20 5.02 -20.57
N ASP A 209 -3.00 4.14 -21.16
CA ASP A 209 -3.73 4.44 -22.40
C ASP A 209 -5.17 4.92 -22.14
N VAL A 210 -5.72 4.65 -20.95
CA VAL A 210 -7.09 5.03 -20.57
C VAL A 210 -7.12 5.49 -19.11
N ARG A 211 -7.38 6.79 -18.93
CA ARG A 211 -7.45 7.47 -17.63
C ARG A 211 -8.83 7.45 -16.97
N ASP A 212 -9.85 7.00 -17.69
CA ASP A 212 -11.21 6.88 -17.14
C ASP A 212 -11.22 5.90 -15.95
N PRO A 213 -11.92 6.24 -14.85
CA PRO A 213 -11.88 5.47 -13.61
C PRO A 213 -12.80 4.24 -13.63
N GLY A 214 -12.58 3.35 -12.67
CA GLY A 214 -13.60 2.41 -12.22
C GLY A 214 -14.45 3.00 -11.09
N ARG A 215 -15.54 2.33 -10.74
CA ARG A 215 -16.28 2.54 -9.50
C ARG A 215 -16.59 1.21 -8.86
N LEU A 216 -16.50 1.13 -7.55
CA LEU A 216 -16.94 0.00 -6.76
C LEU A 216 -17.94 0.50 -5.71
N GLU A 217 -19.10 -0.12 -5.66
CA GLU A 217 -20.15 0.13 -4.68
C GLU A 217 -20.44 -1.17 -3.93
N ILE A 218 -20.64 -1.09 -2.61
CA ILE A 218 -21.07 -2.23 -1.79
C ILE A 218 -22.41 -1.88 -1.18
N ARG A 219 -23.38 -2.79 -1.32
CA ARG A 219 -24.71 -2.69 -0.72
C ARG A 219 -24.93 -3.76 0.33
N ILE A 220 -25.64 -3.37 1.37
CA ILE A 220 -26.13 -4.26 2.43
C ILE A 220 -27.64 -4.05 2.51
N ASP A 221 -28.42 -5.12 2.35
CA ASP A 221 -29.88 -5.10 2.34
C ASP A 221 -30.47 -4.05 1.36
N GLY A 222 -29.78 -3.83 0.24
CA GLY A 222 -30.16 -2.86 -0.79
C GLY A 222 -29.66 -1.42 -0.58
N GLU A 223 -29.11 -1.10 0.58
CA GLU A 223 -28.58 0.24 0.90
C GLU A 223 -27.08 0.33 0.58
N VAL A 224 -26.64 1.44 -0.02
CA VAL A 224 -25.23 1.68 -0.32
C VAL A 224 -24.48 2.06 0.96
N VAL A 225 -23.53 1.22 1.36
CA VAL A 225 -22.73 1.43 2.58
C VAL A 225 -21.30 1.87 2.29
N ALA A 226 -20.77 1.52 1.10
CA ALA A 226 -19.44 1.90 0.67
C ALA A 226 -19.44 2.22 -0.83
N ASP A 227 -18.73 3.26 -1.23
CA ASP A 227 -18.58 3.69 -2.62
C ASP A 227 -17.20 4.29 -2.83
N ALA A 228 -16.49 3.85 -3.85
CA ALA A 228 -15.21 4.42 -4.26
C ALA A 228 -15.11 4.54 -5.78
N ARG A 229 -14.61 5.70 -6.21
CA ARG A 229 -14.13 5.93 -7.57
C ARG A 229 -12.63 5.61 -7.62
N LEU A 230 -12.24 4.80 -8.60
CA LEU A 230 -10.92 4.19 -8.70
C LEU A 230 -10.18 4.77 -9.90
N GLY A 231 -9.36 5.79 -9.66
CA GLY A 231 -8.45 6.38 -10.64
C GLY A 231 -7.17 5.54 -10.83
N VAL A 232 -6.41 5.88 -11.86
CA VAL A 232 -5.18 5.16 -12.20
C VAL A 232 -4.04 5.41 -11.22
N ASP A 233 -4.09 6.52 -10.48
CA ASP A 233 -3.04 6.97 -9.56
C ASP A 233 -3.46 6.82 -8.08
N ASP A 234 -4.69 6.33 -7.81
CA ASP A 234 -5.25 6.27 -6.45
C ASP A 234 -4.72 5.07 -5.64
N GLY A 235 -4.16 4.06 -6.31
CA GLY A 235 -3.64 2.87 -5.66
C GLY A 235 -4.73 1.98 -5.06
N TRP A 236 -4.52 1.54 -3.82
CA TRP A 236 -5.41 0.64 -3.07
C TRP A 236 -6.31 1.45 -2.13
N VAL A 237 -7.49 1.81 -2.61
CA VAL A 237 -8.41 2.76 -1.94
C VAL A 237 -9.21 2.04 -0.85
N ARG A 238 -9.07 2.48 0.40
CA ARG A 238 -9.86 1.98 1.54
C ARG A 238 -11.26 2.61 1.57
N MET A 239 -12.25 1.79 1.87
CA MET A 239 -13.59 2.17 2.29
C MET A 239 -13.95 1.43 3.59
N GLU A 240 -14.74 2.06 4.45
CA GLU A 240 -15.16 1.45 5.72
C GLU A 240 -16.56 1.94 6.09
N ALA A 241 -17.39 1.03 6.59
CA ALA A 241 -18.74 1.32 7.03
C ALA A 241 -19.07 0.57 8.32
N ALA A 242 -19.82 1.20 9.22
CA ALA A 242 -20.42 0.50 10.36
C ALA A 242 -21.53 -0.43 9.86
N THR A 243 -21.63 -1.63 10.45
CA THR A 243 -22.63 -2.63 10.10
C THR A 243 -23.35 -3.15 11.34
N THR A 244 -24.57 -3.65 11.15
CA THR A 244 -25.26 -4.42 12.18
C THR A 244 -24.76 -5.87 12.14
N PRO A 245 -24.39 -6.49 13.27
CA PRO A 245 -24.08 -7.91 13.28
C PRO A 245 -25.30 -8.78 12.96
N GLY A 246 -25.14 -9.77 12.08
CA GLY A 246 -26.24 -10.65 11.66
C GLY A 246 -26.09 -11.16 10.23
N GLU A 247 -27.09 -11.88 9.73
CA GLU A 247 -27.17 -12.34 8.34
C GLU A 247 -27.79 -11.27 7.45
N HIS A 248 -27.03 -10.73 6.50
CA HIS A 248 -27.44 -9.65 5.61
C HIS A 248 -27.21 -9.99 4.15
N ASP A 249 -28.08 -9.49 3.26
CA ASP A 249 -27.88 -9.60 1.82
C ASP A 249 -26.76 -8.63 1.39
N VAL A 250 -25.72 -9.12 0.72
CA VAL A 250 -24.56 -8.31 0.32
C VAL A 250 -24.34 -8.35 -1.18
N GLU A 251 -24.26 -7.18 -1.79
CA GLU A 251 -23.95 -7.01 -3.21
C GLU A 251 -22.72 -6.13 -3.41
N VAL A 252 -21.88 -6.49 -4.37
CA VAL A 252 -20.77 -5.66 -4.84
C VAL A 252 -21.00 -5.29 -6.30
N ILE A 253 -21.09 -4.00 -6.58
CA ILE A 253 -21.32 -3.47 -7.93
C ILE A 253 -20.03 -2.81 -8.44
N ALA A 254 -19.51 -3.31 -9.55
CA ALA A 254 -18.33 -2.79 -10.23
C ALA A 254 -18.72 -2.15 -11.57
N GLU A 255 -18.25 -0.94 -11.84
CA GLU A 255 -18.60 -0.18 -13.05
C GLU A 255 -17.35 0.43 -13.71
N ALA A 256 -17.31 0.42 -15.04
CA ALA A 256 -16.37 1.21 -15.83
C ALA A 256 -16.96 2.60 -16.10
N VAL A 257 -16.43 3.65 -15.46
CA VAL A 257 -17.04 4.99 -15.47
C VAL A 257 -16.38 5.88 -16.51
N GLY A 258 -17.15 6.29 -17.52
CA GLY A 258 -16.73 7.27 -18.51
C GLY A 258 -16.76 6.76 -19.95
N PRO A 259 -16.73 7.66 -20.95
CA PRO A 259 -16.99 7.32 -22.35
C PRO A 259 -15.89 6.48 -23.00
N LYS A 260 -14.66 6.46 -22.45
CA LYS A 260 -13.56 5.61 -22.93
C LYS A 260 -13.18 4.54 -21.90
N ALA A 261 -14.00 4.33 -20.87
CA ALA A 261 -13.78 3.34 -19.84
C ALA A 261 -13.97 1.93 -20.43
N ARG A 262 -12.89 1.39 -20.99
CA ARG A 262 -12.78 0.01 -21.45
C ARG A 262 -11.79 -0.76 -20.61
N ASP A 263 -12.00 -2.06 -20.53
CA ASP A 263 -11.07 -3.02 -19.91
C ASP A 263 -10.66 -2.61 -18.48
N ARG A 264 -11.60 -2.06 -17.69
CA ARG A 264 -11.33 -1.68 -16.30
C ARG A 264 -11.25 -2.95 -15.45
N ARG A 265 -10.02 -3.40 -15.19
CA ARG A 265 -9.75 -4.53 -14.27
C ARG A 265 -9.87 -4.05 -12.84
N ILE A 266 -11.07 -4.11 -12.28
CA ILE A 266 -11.33 -3.70 -10.90
C ILE A 266 -10.99 -4.88 -10.00
N CYS A 267 -10.04 -4.66 -9.10
CA CYS A 267 -9.57 -5.61 -8.10
C CYS A 267 -10.10 -5.13 -6.75
N PHE A 268 -10.81 -5.98 -6.01
CA PHE A 268 -11.34 -5.63 -4.69
C PHE A 268 -11.14 -6.74 -3.66
N ALA A 269 -11.03 -6.34 -2.40
CA ALA A 269 -11.10 -7.21 -1.25
C ALA A 269 -12.01 -6.57 -0.20
N ALA A 270 -12.80 -7.36 0.51
CA ALA A 270 -13.68 -6.85 1.54
C ALA A 270 -13.90 -7.89 2.64
N GLU A 271 -13.92 -7.42 3.87
CA GLU A 271 -14.09 -8.24 5.06
C GLU A 271 -15.11 -7.60 5.99
N ALA A 272 -16.03 -8.42 6.51
CA ALA A 272 -16.84 -8.07 7.66
C ALA A 272 -16.06 -8.42 8.93
N ARG A 273 -15.92 -7.47 9.86
CA ARG A 273 -15.07 -7.60 11.06
C ARG A 273 -15.85 -7.27 12.33
N ARG A 274 -15.46 -7.86 13.45
CA ARG A 274 -15.97 -7.53 14.80
C ARG A 274 -15.05 -6.56 15.53
#